data_AF-A0A2S7Q6Y7-F1
#
_entry.id   AF-A0A2S7Q6Y7-F1
#
_cell.length_a   1.000
_cell.length_b   1.000
_cell.length_c   1.000
_cell.angle_alpha   90.00
_cell.angle_beta   90.00
_cell.angle_gamma   90.00
#
_symmetry.space_group_name_H-M   'P 1'
#
loop_
_entity.id
_entity.type
_entity.pdbx_description
1 polymer ?
#
loop_
_entity_poly.entity_id
_entity_poly.type
_entity_poly.pdbx_seq_one_letter_code
_entity_poly.pdbx_strand_id
1 'polypeptide(L)'
;MTENFVPPNQQRNLRACMVCSIVMTHNRFLKEGCPNCEDFLHLQGSNDTVVDCTSQVFEGLITLSDPSKSWVAKWQRLDGYVRGVYATKVSGVLPDDIIATMEDEARVKYIPRDGSATEAD
;
A
#
# COMPACT_ATOMS: atom_id res chain seq x y z
N MET A 1 -16.20 11.71 1.20
CA MET A 1 -15.37 10.56 1.64
C MET A 1 -14.89 9.87 0.38
N THR A 2 -13.58 9.85 0.14
CA THR A 2 -13.01 9.28 -1.09
C THR A 2 -13.11 7.76 -1.02
N GLU A 3 -13.80 7.14 -1.98
CA GLU A 3 -13.91 5.68 -2.06
C GLU A 3 -12.66 5.13 -2.74
N ASN A 4 -11.81 4.41 -2.00
CA ASN A 4 -10.64 3.72 -2.54
C ASN A 4 -11.01 2.37 -3.17
N PHE A 5 -12.09 2.38 -3.96
CA PHE A 5 -12.58 1.23 -4.68
C PHE A 5 -12.03 1.21 -6.11
N VAL A 6 -11.73 0.02 -6.61
CA VAL A 6 -11.25 -0.18 -7.97
C VAL A 6 -12.34 -0.90 -8.77
N PRO A 7 -12.94 -0.25 -9.78
CA PRO A 7 -13.93 -0.91 -10.62
C PRO A 7 -13.28 -1.98 -11.51
N PRO A 8 -13.98 -3.07 -11.86
CA PRO A 8 -13.43 -4.19 -12.63
C PRO A 8 -12.80 -3.81 -13.98
N ASN A 9 -13.24 -2.71 -14.61
CA ASN A 9 -12.71 -2.24 -15.88
C ASN A 9 -11.34 -1.53 -15.78
N GLN A 10 -10.84 -1.26 -14.58
CA GLN A 10 -9.57 -0.54 -14.36
C GLN A 10 -8.41 -1.45 -13.92
N GLN A 11 -8.57 -2.78 -14.04
CA GLN A 11 -7.61 -3.77 -13.53
C GLN A 11 -6.23 -3.74 -14.18
N ARG A 12 -6.08 -3.25 -15.41
CA ARG A 12 -4.82 -3.31 -16.17
C ARG A 12 -3.68 -2.47 -15.58
N ASN A 13 -3.99 -1.40 -14.87
CA ASN A 13 -3.01 -0.41 -14.39
C ASN A 13 -2.98 -0.31 -12.86
N LEU A 14 -3.36 -1.40 -12.17
CA LEU A 14 -3.32 -1.44 -10.73
C LEU A 14 -1.91 -1.62 -10.21
N ARG A 15 -1.65 -0.95 -9.11
CA ARG A 15 -0.43 -1.09 -8.32
C ARG A 15 -0.82 -1.22 -6.87
N ALA A 16 -0.04 -1.94 -6.09
CA ALA A 16 -0.18 -2.06 -4.66
C ALA A 16 0.96 -1.31 -3.96
N CYS A 17 0.65 -0.50 -2.95
CA CYS A 17 1.67 0.16 -2.13
C CYS A 17 2.48 -0.88 -1.35
N MET A 18 3.81 -0.82 -1.42
CA MET A 18 4.67 -1.80 -0.74
C MET A 18 4.69 -1.64 0.79
N VAL A 19 4.19 -0.52 1.32
CA VAL A 19 4.07 -0.26 2.76
C VAL A 19 2.72 -0.72 3.33
N CYS A 20 1.62 -0.22 2.77
CA CYS A 20 0.27 -0.46 3.32
C CYS A 20 -0.60 -1.44 2.53
N SER A 21 -0.10 -1.99 1.41
CA SER A 21 -0.80 -2.87 0.48
C SER A 21 -2.06 -2.33 -0.21
N ILE A 22 -2.39 -1.03 -0.06
CA ILE A 22 -3.55 -0.46 -0.77
C ILE A 22 -3.36 -0.55 -2.28
N VAL A 23 -4.41 -0.96 -2.98
CA VAL A 23 -4.44 -1.15 -4.43
C VAL A 23 -5.21 0.00 -5.07
N MET A 24 -4.52 0.75 -5.93
CA MET A 24 -5.10 1.82 -6.73
C MET A 24 -4.50 1.82 -8.13
N THR A 25 -5.12 2.55 -9.05
CA THR A 25 -4.50 2.78 -10.36
C THR A 25 -3.24 3.62 -10.23
N HIS A 26 -2.24 3.39 -11.08
CA HIS A 26 -1.04 4.23 -11.16
C HIS A 26 -1.36 5.74 -11.20
N ASN A 27 -2.29 6.16 -12.06
CA ASN A 27 -2.69 7.58 -12.19
C ASN A 27 -3.26 8.17 -10.89
N ARG A 28 -3.86 7.33 -10.04
CA ARG A 28 -4.43 7.78 -8.77
C ARG A 28 -3.34 7.99 -7.72
N PHE A 29 -2.36 7.09 -7.64
CA PHE A 29 -1.16 7.36 -6.83
C PHE A 29 -0.44 8.63 -7.29
N LEU A 30 -0.29 8.82 -8.60
CA LEU A 30 0.37 10.02 -9.13
C LEU A 30 -0.40 11.31 -8.81
N LYS A 31 -1.74 11.29 -8.85
CA LYS A 31 -2.58 12.48 -8.67
C LYS A 31 -2.86 12.79 -7.20
N GLU A 32 -3.13 11.77 -6.40
CA GLU A 32 -3.69 11.89 -5.03
C GLU A 32 -2.72 11.40 -3.96
N GLY A 33 -1.64 10.71 -4.34
CA GLY A 33 -0.75 10.07 -3.39
C GLY A 33 -1.30 8.76 -2.82
N CYS A 34 -0.59 8.17 -1.87
CA CYS A 34 -1.09 7.02 -1.10
C CYS A 34 -1.90 7.51 0.11
N PRO A 35 -3.21 7.18 0.24
CA PRO A 35 -4.04 7.73 1.32
C PRO A 35 -3.64 7.29 2.73
N ASN A 36 -2.75 6.29 2.87
CA ASN A 36 -2.23 5.83 4.15
C ASN A 36 -0.77 6.25 4.41
N CYS A 37 -0.04 6.64 3.37
CA CYS A 37 1.42 6.74 3.42
C CYS A 37 1.97 8.02 2.79
N GLU A 38 1.11 8.91 2.28
CA GLU A 38 1.55 10.10 1.56
C GLU A 38 2.39 11.05 2.42
N ASP A 39 2.12 11.09 3.72
CA ASP A 39 2.83 11.93 4.69
C ASP A 39 4.35 11.67 4.72
N PHE A 40 4.81 10.51 4.24
CA PHE A 40 6.23 10.13 4.23
C PHE A 40 6.71 9.54 2.90
N LEU A 41 5.83 9.01 2.04
CA LEU A 41 6.24 8.50 0.71
C LEU A 41 6.25 9.58 -0.37
N HIS A 42 5.50 10.67 -0.19
CA HIS A 42 5.44 11.80 -1.13
C HIS A 42 5.31 11.36 -2.61
N LEU A 43 4.30 10.54 -2.90
CA LEU A 43 4.07 9.98 -4.23
C LEU A 43 3.45 10.99 -5.20
N GLN A 44 2.72 11.97 -4.67
CA GLN A 44 1.96 12.91 -5.48
C GLN A 44 2.88 13.71 -6.42
N GLY A 45 2.55 13.69 -7.72
CA GLY A 45 3.27 14.45 -8.74
C GLY A 45 4.58 13.82 -9.23
N SER A 46 5.02 12.70 -8.66
CA SER A 46 6.26 12.03 -9.05
C SER A 46 6.00 10.62 -9.56
N ASN A 47 6.22 10.41 -10.87
CA ASN A 47 6.06 9.09 -11.47
C ASN A 47 7.08 8.08 -10.93
N ASP A 48 8.31 8.53 -10.68
CA ASP A 48 9.41 7.67 -10.29
C ASP A 48 9.19 7.14 -8.87
N THR A 49 8.80 8.00 -7.92
CA THR A 49 8.46 7.56 -6.56
C THR A 49 7.25 6.63 -6.54
N VAL A 50 6.25 6.84 -7.41
CA VAL A 50 5.14 5.89 -7.57
C VAL A 50 5.65 4.52 -8.03
N VAL A 51 6.56 4.48 -8.99
CA VAL A 51 7.13 3.22 -9.49
C VAL A 51 7.97 2.53 -8.41
N ASP A 52 8.76 3.29 -7.66
CA ASP A 52 9.71 2.77 -6.66
C ASP A 52 9.01 2.33 -5.36
N CYS A 53 7.86 2.91 -5.02
CA CYS A 53 7.13 2.62 -3.77
C CYS A 53 5.91 1.70 -3.96
N THR A 54 5.55 1.35 -5.19
CA THR A 54 4.38 0.52 -5.49
C THR A 54 4.69 -0.56 -6.53
N SER A 55 4.00 -1.69 -6.48
CA SER A 55 4.25 -2.83 -7.38
C SER A 55 3.03 -3.20 -8.21
N GLN A 56 3.25 -3.58 -9.47
CA GLN A 56 2.22 -4.20 -10.33
C GLN A 56 2.06 -5.70 -10.05
N VAL A 57 2.98 -6.30 -9.29
CA VAL A 57 2.98 -7.72 -8.96
C VAL A 57 2.47 -7.88 -7.53
N PHE A 58 1.21 -8.25 -7.40
CA PHE A 58 0.55 -8.48 -6.11
C PHE A 58 -0.48 -9.61 -6.23
N GLU A 59 -0.82 -10.23 -5.11
CA GLU A 59 -1.71 -11.38 -5.06
C GLU A 59 -2.89 -11.12 -4.12
N GLY A 60 -4.06 -11.63 -4.52
CA GLY A 60 -5.30 -11.54 -3.76
C GLY A 60 -5.81 -10.11 -3.61
N LEU A 61 -7.13 -9.95 -3.56
CA LEU A 61 -7.77 -8.66 -3.30
C LEU A 61 -8.69 -8.77 -2.09
N ILE A 62 -8.58 -7.79 -1.20
CA ILE A 62 -9.45 -7.61 -0.03
C ILE A 62 -10.17 -6.28 -0.22
N THR A 63 -11.49 -6.30 -0.28
CA THR A 63 -12.28 -5.07 -0.13
C THR A 63 -12.58 -4.86 1.34
N LEU A 64 -11.98 -3.83 1.94
CA LEU A 64 -12.06 -3.55 3.36
C LEU A 64 -13.00 -2.38 3.65
N SER A 65 -14.17 -2.68 4.20
CA SER A 65 -15.23 -1.69 4.49
C SER A 65 -15.08 -1.00 5.84
N ASP A 66 -14.80 -1.77 6.90
CA ASP A 66 -14.55 -1.28 8.27
C ASP A 66 -13.27 -1.94 8.81
N PRO A 67 -12.11 -1.28 8.66
CA PRO A 67 -10.82 -1.76 9.15
C PRO A 67 -10.81 -2.07 10.65
N SER A 68 -11.49 -1.24 11.45
CA SER A 68 -11.47 -1.30 12.92
C SER A 68 -12.19 -2.53 13.51
N LYS A 69 -13.08 -3.17 12.74
CA LYS A 69 -13.89 -4.32 13.19
C LYS A 69 -13.57 -5.61 12.46
N SER A 70 -12.70 -5.57 11.46
CA SER A 70 -12.41 -6.71 10.60
C SER A 70 -11.27 -7.55 11.16
N TRP A 71 -11.54 -8.83 11.44
CA TRP A 71 -10.47 -9.79 11.77
C TRP A 71 -9.45 -9.90 10.62
N VAL A 72 -9.91 -9.86 9.36
CA VAL A 72 -9.01 -9.88 8.19
C VAL A 72 -8.09 -8.66 8.19
N ALA A 73 -8.59 -7.47 8.54
CA ALA A 73 -7.76 -6.28 8.65
C ALA A 73 -6.70 -6.44 9.73
N LYS A 74 -7.09 -6.91 10.93
CA LYS A 74 -6.14 -7.15 12.01
C LYS A 74 -5.06 -8.16 11.61
N TRP A 75 -5.45 -9.27 10.98
CA TRP A 75 -4.52 -10.29 10.50
C TRP A 75 -3.54 -9.73 9.47
N GLN A 76 -4.03 -8.87 8.57
CA GLN A 76 -3.23 -8.22 7.54
C GLN A 76 -2.53 -6.93 8.01
N ARG A 77 -2.64 -6.55 9.30
CA ARG A 77 -2.12 -5.28 9.85
C ARG A 77 -2.61 -4.05 9.06
N LEU A 78 -3.91 -4.00 8.79
CA LEU A 78 -4.62 -2.94 8.05
C LEU A 78 -5.64 -2.19 8.91
N ASP A 79 -5.79 -2.54 10.18
CA ASP A 79 -6.83 -2.02 11.08
C ASP A 79 -6.71 -0.51 11.38
N GLY A 80 -5.53 0.08 11.18
CA GLY A 80 -5.29 1.52 11.27
C GLY A 80 -5.40 2.29 9.94
N TYR A 81 -5.69 1.62 8.82
CA TYR A 81 -5.72 2.25 7.50
C TYR A 81 -7.13 2.62 7.04
N VAL A 82 -7.22 3.38 5.95
CA VAL A 82 -8.51 3.81 5.38
C VAL A 82 -9.27 2.64 4.75
N ARG A 83 -10.59 2.77 4.62
CA ARG A 83 -11.40 1.85 3.80
C ARG A 83 -10.88 1.82 2.36
N GLY A 84 -10.92 0.66 1.71
CA GLY A 84 -10.41 0.52 0.34
C GLY A 84 -10.15 -0.90 -0.11
N VAL A 85 -9.54 -1.05 -1.28
CA VAL A 85 -9.06 -2.34 -1.80
C VAL A 85 -7.59 -2.52 -1.44
N TYR A 86 -7.25 -3.68 -0.90
CA TYR A 86 -5.89 -4.03 -0.45
C TYR A 86 -5.45 -5.36 -1.06
N ALA A 87 -4.15 -5.54 -1.26
CA ALA A 87 -3.57 -6.81 -1.67
C ALA A 87 -3.27 -7.70 -0.46
N THR A 88 -3.36 -9.02 -0.64
CA THR A 88 -2.97 -9.98 0.40
C THR A 88 -1.45 -10.13 0.51
N LYS A 89 -0.75 -9.99 -0.63
CA LYS A 89 0.71 -9.94 -0.75
C LYS A 89 1.11 -8.96 -1.84
N VAL A 90 2.24 -8.28 -1.66
CA VAL A 90 2.81 -7.35 -2.64
C VAL A 90 4.26 -7.77 -2.86
N SER A 91 4.61 -8.09 -4.10
CA SER A 91 5.99 -8.43 -4.46
C SER A 91 6.80 -7.15 -4.67
N GLY A 92 8.00 -7.13 -4.10
CA GLY A 92 8.91 -6.00 -4.16
C GLY A 92 9.35 -5.57 -2.76
N VAL A 93 10.48 -4.87 -2.72
CA VAL A 93 11.04 -4.31 -1.50
C VAL A 93 11.25 -2.82 -1.75
N LEU A 94 10.88 -2.01 -0.77
CA LEU A 94 11.13 -0.57 -0.80
C LEU A 94 12.65 -0.31 -0.84
N PRO A 95 13.14 0.67 -1.61
CA PRO A 95 14.54 1.07 -1.58
C PRO A 95 15.02 1.46 -0.15
N ASP A 96 16.27 1.13 0.17
CA ASP A 96 16.85 1.32 1.51
C ASP A 96 16.84 2.78 1.97
N ASP A 97 17.01 3.73 1.04
CA ASP A 97 16.96 5.16 1.29
C ASP A 97 15.55 5.64 1.68
N ILE A 98 14.52 5.07 1.07
CA ILE A 98 13.13 5.36 1.43
C ILE A 98 12.80 4.74 2.78
N ILE A 99 13.28 3.53 3.06
CA ILE A 99 13.13 2.89 4.39
C ILE A 99 13.78 3.74 5.47
N ALA A 100 15.02 4.18 5.28
CA ALA A 100 15.73 5.02 6.24
C ALA A 100 14.96 6.32 6.52
N THR A 101 14.48 6.99 5.46
CA THR A 101 13.68 8.22 5.58
C THR A 101 12.39 7.98 6.38
N MET A 102 11.69 6.87 6.11
CA MET A 102 10.48 6.49 6.85
C MET A 102 10.72 6.23 8.33
N GLU A 103 11.83 5.57 8.67
CA GLU A 103 12.17 5.23 10.05
C GLU A 103 12.64 6.47 10.82
N ASP A 104 13.39 7.36 10.18
CA ASP A 104 13.92 8.57 10.80
C ASP A 104 12.87 9.67 10.98
N GLU A 105 12.09 9.96 9.92
CA GLU A 105 11.15 11.09 9.91
C GLU A 105 9.79 10.71 10.49
N ALA A 106 9.21 9.60 10.05
CA ALA A 106 7.86 9.20 10.42
C ALA A 106 7.83 8.23 11.62
N ARG A 107 8.99 7.71 12.06
CA ARG A 107 9.11 6.66 13.08
C ARG A 107 8.26 5.42 12.75
N VAL A 108 8.13 5.13 11.46
CA VAL A 108 7.35 4.00 10.95
C VAL A 108 8.33 2.88 10.60
N LYS A 109 8.29 1.78 11.35
CA LYS A 109 9.06 0.57 11.02
C LYS A 109 8.53 -0.05 9.73
N TYR A 110 9.41 -0.28 8.76
CA TYR A 110 9.03 -0.97 7.54
C TYR A 110 8.84 -2.48 7.80
N ILE A 111 7.72 -3.02 7.32
CA ILE A 111 7.40 -4.45 7.37
C ILE A 111 7.07 -4.89 5.94
N PRO A 112 7.89 -5.74 5.31
CA PRO A 112 7.63 -6.23 3.96
C PRO A 112 6.26 -6.89 3.83
N ARG A 113 5.59 -6.65 2.70
CA ARG A 113 4.26 -7.18 2.38
C ARG A 113 4.30 -8.37 1.43
N ASP A 114 5.48 -8.93 1.16
CA ASP A 114 5.71 -10.06 0.25
C ASP A 114 5.50 -11.44 0.92
N GLY A 115 5.44 -11.48 2.25
CA GLY A 115 5.29 -12.70 3.05
C GLY A 115 6.56 -13.16 3.75
N SER A 116 7.72 -12.54 3.46
CA SER A 116 8.99 -12.86 4.13
C SER A 116 8.93 -12.62 5.65
N ALA A 117 8.18 -11.62 6.09
CA ALA A 117 8.00 -11.30 7.50
C ALA A 117 7.20 -12.35 8.29
N THR A 118 6.37 -13.17 7.63
CA THR A 118 5.60 -14.24 8.28
C THR A 118 6.34 -15.58 8.35
N GLU A 119 7.44 -15.75 7.60
CA GLU A 119 8.25 -16.97 7.62
C GLU A 119 9.35 -16.93 8.70
N ALA A 120 9.54 -15.78 9.35
CA ALA A 120 10.55 -15.56 10.39
C ALA A 120 10.03 -15.78 11.83
N ASP A 121 8.76 -16.19 11.98
CA ASP A 121 8.10 -16.53 13.26
C ASP A 121 7.83 -18.04 13.37
#